data_AF-A0A7U9ST32-F1
#
_entry.id   AF-A0A7U9ST32-F1
#
_cell.length_a   1.000
_cell.length_b   1.000
_cell.length_c   1.000
_cell.angle_alpha   90.00
_cell.angle_beta   90.00
_cell.angle_gamma   90.00
#
_symmetry.space_group_name_H-M   'P 1'
#
loop_
_entity.id
_entity.type
_entity.pdbx_description
1 polymer ?
#
loop_
_entity_poly.entity_id
_entity_poly.type
_entity_poly.pdbx_seq_one_letter_code
_entity_poly.pdbx_strand_id
1 'polypeptide(L)'
;MIRGRFFEVYETEIDVRLADVGETLDGRVYIHLDLSNADEPIKILAQAAAELPPLDADVNINYNNSSYDLELAIVTVSSAGLDGLTKVFPTLKAGSGGGGGGGETLTRATSYAVGDAVTAVGAPGWATLVCTQAGTTAASEPSGYSRITKVGDKVLDGTAVFTARNIIGELDGVISNVSSMGESMTELDTKVAEMMSSTGLVMKLVSLDEYRAMESYSATTIYLCYEDETTKRVTRIFVGEDRVYAAGVKVTYQIDTGYSLERTVPDREDAIAAAPDAALEGYTLKSRINYTYVSL
;
A
#
# COMPACT_ATOMS: atom_id res chain seq x y z
N MET A 1 21.64 2.24 10.94
CA MET A 1 20.84 1.30 11.75
C MET A 1 20.40 0.19 10.81
N ILE A 2 20.53 -1.07 11.20
CA ILE A 2 20.10 -2.23 10.41
C ILE A 2 19.22 -3.08 11.33
N ARG A 3 17.95 -3.31 10.97
CA ARG A 3 16.97 -4.09 11.75
C ARG A 3 16.91 -3.70 13.25
N GLY A 4 16.78 -2.40 13.53
CA GLY A 4 16.69 -1.88 14.90
C GLY A 4 18.00 -1.89 15.72
N ARG A 5 19.14 -2.21 15.08
CA ARG A 5 20.47 -2.20 15.72
C ARG A 5 21.35 -1.08 15.19
N PHE A 6 22.08 -0.45 16.10
CA PHE A 6 23.05 0.59 15.78
C PHE A 6 24.42 -0.01 15.58
N PHE A 7 25.09 0.41 14.52
CA PHE A 7 26.44 0.01 14.17
C PHE A 7 27.21 1.25 13.80
N GLU A 8 28.44 1.32 14.28
CA GLU A 8 29.42 2.32 13.88
C GLU A 8 30.39 1.64 12.94
N VAL A 9 30.52 2.18 11.74
CA VAL A 9 31.49 1.73 10.75
C VAL A 9 32.57 2.78 10.68
N TYR A 10 33.80 2.37 10.98
CA TYR A 10 34.98 3.19 10.79
C TYR A 10 35.51 2.99 9.37
N GLU A 11 36.39 3.89 8.93
CA GLU A 11 37.05 3.75 7.64
C GLU A 11 37.72 2.37 7.53
N THR A 12 37.43 1.68 6.44
CA THR A 12 37.90 0.31 6.19
C THR A 12 38.21 0.14 4.71
N GLU A 13 39.20 -0.68 4.42
CA GLU A 13 39.58 -1.07 3.06
C GLU A 13 39.00 -2.45 2.77
N ILE A 14 38.44 -2.61 1.57
CA ILE A 14 37.83 -3.86 1.12
C ILE A 14 38.42 -4.21 -0.25
N ASP A 15 38.94 -5.42 -0.37
CA ASP A 15 39.46 -5.92 -1.63
C ASP A 15 38.33 -6.27 -2.59
N VAL A 16 38.40 -5.75 -3.81
CA VAL A 16 37.50 -6.12 -4.91
C VAL A 16 38.31 -6.85 -5.97
N ARG A 17 37.87 -8.06 -6.32
CA ARG A 17 38.48 -8.82 -7.41
C ARG A 17 38.13 -8.18 -8.76
N LEU A 18 39.16 -7.81 -9.53
CA LEU A 18 39.00 -7.27 -10.88
C LEU A 18 38.60 -8.36 -11.88
N ALA A 19 37.96 -7.94 -12.97
CA ALA A 19 37.59 -8.81 -14.10
C ALA A 19 38.80 -9.11 -14.99
N ASP A 20 38.68 -10.13 -15.85
CA ASP A 20 39.70 -10.44 -16.84
C ASP A 20 39.72 -9.40 -17.99
N VAL A 21 40.80 -9.37 -18.77
CA VAL A 21 40.96 -8.39 -19.86
C VAL A 21 39.88 -8.57 -20.93
N GLY A 22 39.12 -7.51 -21.18
CA GLY A 22 38.02 -7.51 -22.16
C GLY A 22 36.67 -7.93 -21.57
N GLU A 23 36.61 -8.20 -20.27
CA GLU A 23 35.39 -8.50 -19.53
C GLU A 23 34.94 -7.30 -18.69
N THR A 24 33.62 -7.17 -18.55
CA THR A 24 32.97 -6.21 -17.66
C THR A 24 31.99 -6.98 -16.78
N LEU A 25 32.12 -6.86 -15.46
CA LEU A 25 31.27 -7.53 -14.46
C LEU A 25 30.48 -6.49 -13.66
N ASP A 26 29.33 -6.92 -13.15
CA ASP A 26 28.59 -6.18 -12.14
C ASP A 26 29.23 -6.43 -10.77
N GLY A 27 29.45 -5.34 -10.04
CA GLY A 27 30.02 -5.35 -8.71
C GLY A 27 29.09 -4.74 -7.68
N ARG A 28 29.17 -5.22 -6.45
CA ARG A 28 28.50 -4.60 -5.30
C ARG A 28 29.34 -4.65 -4.05
N VAL A 29 29.07 -3.71 -3.15
CA VAL A 29 29.54 -3.71 -1.76
C VAL A 29 28.32 -3.80 -0.85
N TYR A 30 28.34 -4.69 0.12
CA TYR A 30 27.23 -4.91 1.04
C TYR A 30 27.71 -5.25 2.45
N ILE A 31 26.87 -4.97 3.45
CA ILE A 31 27.07 -5.42 4.82
C ILE A 31 26.39 -6.77 4.97
N HIS A 32 27.13 -7.78 5.40
CA HIS A 32 26.59 -9.08 5.81
C HIS A 32 26.47 -9.12 7.34
N LEU A 33 25.24 -9.28 7.83
CA LEU A 33 24.93 -9.44 9.25
C LEU A 33 24.53 -10.90 9.49
N ASP A 34 25.30 -11.62 10.31
CA ASP A 34 25.01 -12.98 10.74
C ASP A 34 25.15 -13.06 12.26
N LEU A 35 24.02 -13.10 12.96
CA LEU A 35 24.01 -13.13 14.42
C LEU A 35 24.34 -14.52 15.00
N SER A 36 24.37 -15.56 14.17
CA SER A 36 24.82 -16.89 14.59
C SER A 36 26.34 -17.00 14.64
N ASN A 37 27.04 -16.11 13.95
CA ASN A 37 28.49 -15.97 14.04
C ASN A 37 28.88 -15.18 15.30
N ALA A 38 29.37 -15.91 16.30
CA ALA A 38 29.74 -15.32 17.59
C ALA A 38 31.03 -14.47 17.54
N ASP A 39 31.88 -14.64 16.52
CA ASP A 39 33.19 -14.00 16.43
C ASP A 39 33.13 -12.72 15.57
N GLU A 40 32.54 -12.83 14.38
CA GLU A 40 32.42 -11.73 13.42
C GLU A 40 30.99 -11.65 12.88
N PRO A 41 30.05 -11.14 13.68
CA PRO A 41 28.64 -11.09 13.30
C PRO A 41 28.34 -10.09 12.18
N ILE A 42 29.30 -9.22 11.84
CA ILE A 42 29.13 -8.15 10.86
C ILE A 42 30.36 -8.09 9.99
N LYS A 43 30.16 -8.14 8.68
CA LYS A 43 31.23 -8.03 7.69
C LYS A 43 30.83 -7.05 6.61
N ILE A 44 31.80 -6.35 6.04
CA ILE A 44 31.59 -5.60 4.81
C ILE A 44 32.28 -6.38 3.71
N LEU A 45 31.49 -6.79 2.72
CA LEU A 45 31.91 -7.68 1.66
C LEU A 45 31.74 -7.00 0.31
N ALA A 46 32.59 -7.37 -0.64
CA ALA A 46 32.46 -7.00 -2.03
C ALA A 46 32.29 -8.25 -2.89
N GLN A 47 31.52 -8.12 -3.96
CA GLN A 47 31.26 -9.21 -4.91
C GLN A 47 31.28 -8.66 -6.32
N ALA A 48 31.85 -9.43 -7.26
CA ALA A 48 31.86 -9.14 -8.68
C ALA A 48 31.46 -10.40 -9.46
N ALA A 49 30.49 -10.29 -10.36
CA ALA A 49 29.99 -11.40 -11.17
C ALA A 49 29.30 -10.90 -12.44
N ALA A 50 29.12 -11.77 -13.44
CA ALA A 50 28.36 -11.42 -14.65
C ALA A 50 26.87 -11.19 -14.34
N GLU A 51 26.38 -11.87 -13.31
CA GLU A 51 25.07 -11.65 -12.70
C GLU A 51 25.25 -11.80 -11.18
N LEU A 52 24.82 -10.79 -10.41
CA LEU A 52 24.98 -10.78 -8.95
C LEU A 52 23.97 -11.74 -8.30
N PRO A 53 24.39 -12.67 -7.42
CA PRO A 53 23.47 -13.52 -6.66
C PRO A 53 22.51 -12.69 -5.82
N PRO A 54 21.31 -13.21 -5.49
CA PRO A 54 20.43 -12.55 -4.54
C PRO A 54 21.11 -12.40 -3.18
N LEU A 55 20.76 -11.34 -2.47
CA LEU A 55 21.19 -11.08 -1.10
C LEU A 55 20.26 -11.76 -0.10
N ASP A 56 20.80 -12.21 1.03
CA ASP A 56 19.99 -12.74 2.12
C ASP A 56 19.24 -11.59 2.80
N ALA A 57 17.91 -11.62 2.83
CA ALA A 57 17.10 -10.51 3.33
C ALA A 57 16.14 -10.91 4.46
N ASP A 58 16.54 -11.85 5.31
CA ASP A 58 15.65 -12.36 6.37
C ASP A 58 15.34 -11.26 7.42
N VAL A 59 14.05 -10.98 7.56
CA VAL A 59 13.51 -9.97 8.46
C VAL A 59 13.63 -10.40 9.93
N ASN A 60 13.68 -11.71 10.20
CA ASN A 60 13.64 -12.31 11.53
C ASN A 60 15.00 -12.84 12.02
N ILE A 61 16.07 -12.18 11.56
CA ILE A 61 17.44 -12.52 11.94
C ILE A 61 17.60 -12.63 13.47
N ASN A 62 18.14 -13.78 13.91
CA ASN A 62 18.35 -14.10 15.32
C ASN A 62 19.60 -14.98 15.49
N TYR A 63 19.96 -15.28 16.75
CA TYR A 63 21.17 -16.03 17.09
C TYR A 63 21.16 -17.51 16.65
N ASN A 64 20.01 -18.10 16.33
CA ASN A 64 19.88 -19.55 16.13
C ASN A 64 20.04 -20.00 14.67
N ASN A 65 19.83 -19.10 13.72
CA ASN A 65 20.29 -19.11 12.32
C ASN A 65 19.50 -18.03 11.58
N SER A 66 20.16 -17.40 10.60
CA SER A 66 19.63 -16.40 9.64
C SER A 66 20.70 -15.33 9.39
N SER A 67 20.76 -14.80 8.17
CA SER A 67 21.62 -13.70 7.74
C SER A 67 20.78 -12.58 7.13
N TYR A 68 21.31 -11.36 7.23
CA TYR A 68 20.73 -10.18 6.61
C TYR A 68 21.81 -9.36 5.92
N ASP A 69 21.63 -9.14 4.63
CA ASP A 69 22.52 -8.40 3.78
C ASP A 69 21.91 -7.03 3.45
N LEU A 70 22.72 -5.98 3.61
CA LEU A 70 22.36 -4.62 3.21
C LEU A 70 23.30 -4.16 2.10
N GLU A 71 22.76 -4.02 0.89
CA GLU A 71 23.50 -3.48 -0.24
C GLU A 71 23.85 -2.00 -0.03
N LEU A 72 25.13 -1.66 -0.11
CA LEU A 72 25.63 -0.31 0.08
C LEU A 72 25.90 0.40 -1.24
N ALA A 73 26.51 -0.28 -2.19
CA ALA A 73 26.82 0.32 -3.47
C ALA A 73 26.89 -0.72 -4.57
N ILE A 74 26.62 -0.27 -5.78
CA ILE A 74 26.86 -1.01 -7.02
C ILE A 74 27.96 -0.31 -7.82
N VAL A 75 28.74 -1.09 -8.54
CA VAL A 75 29.92 -0.65 -9.29
C VAL A 75 30.03 -1.49 -10.55
N THR A 76 30.70 -0.98 -11.57
CA THR A 76 31.13 -1.77 -12.72
C THR A 76 32.59 -2.17 -12.54
N VAL A 77 32.90 -3.45 -12.74
CA VAL A 77 34.24 -4.02 -12.51
C VAL A 77 34.86 -4.41 -13.84
N SER A 78 36.07 -3.93 -14.10
CA SER A 78 36.85 -4.27 -15.28
C SER A 78 38.29 -4.62 -14.90
N SER A 79 39.08 -5.13 -15.84
CA SER A 79 40.53 -5.34 -15.65
C SER A 79 41.31 -4.05 -15.38
N ALA A 80 40.75 -2.88 -15.73
CA ALA A 80 41.36 -1.58 -15.52
C ALA A 80 41.04 -0.98 -14.14
N GLY A 81 40.03 -1.49 -13.44
CA GLY A 81 39.57 -0.99 -12.15
C GLY A 81 38.05 -0.96 -12.01
N LEU A 82 37.59 -0.23 -10.99
CA LEU A 82 36.18 -0.03 -10.67
C LEU A 82 35.69 1.31 -11.24
N ASP A 83 34.51 1.32 -11.83
CA ASP A 83 33.86 2.53 -12.35
C ASP A 83 32.39 2.61 -11.89
N GLY A 84 31.79 3.79 -11.96
CA GLY A 84 30.35 3.97 -11.79
C GLY A 84 29.80 3.73 -10.38
N LEU A 85 30.62 3.87 -9.32
CA LEU A 85 30.21 3.67 -7.93
C LEU A 85 28.94 4.45 -7.59
N THR A 86 27.85 3.72 -7.38
CA THR A 86 26.53 4.28 -7.07
C THR A 86 26.05 3.73 -5.74
N LYS A 87 25.73 4.62 -4.79
CA LYS A 87 25.16 4.23 -3.49
C LYS A 87 23.69 3.86 -3.66
N VAL A 88 23.29 2.72 -3.13
CA VAL A 88 21.93 2.16 -3.34
C VAL A 88 21.13 1.98 -2.05
N PHE A 89 21.77 2.13 -0.90
CA PHE A 89 21.06 2.19 0.38
C PHE A 89 20.40 3.54 0.59
N PRO A 90 19.18 3.56 1.17
CA PRO A 90 18.58 4.80 1.62
C PRO A 90 19.45 5.39 2.74
N THR A 91 20.13 6.50 2.41
CA THR A 91 20.76 7.32 3.43
C THR A 91 19.67 8.19 4.05
N LEU A 92 19.54 8.13 5.38
CA LEU A 92 18.92 9.23 6.10
C LEU A 92 19.89 10.40 5.97
N LYS A 93 19.61 11.33 5.04
CA LYS A 93 20.36 12.57 4.95
C LYS A 93 20.10 13.31 6.25
N ALA A 94 21.10 13.36 7.13
CA ALA A 94 21.07 14.29 8.24
C ALA A 94 20.87 15.69 7.62
N GLY A 95 19.79 16.39 7.99
CA GLY A 95 19.83 17.85 7.93
C GLY A 95 21.12 18.29 8.60
N SER A 96 21.79 19.30 8.06
CA SER A 96 23.16 19.76 8.37
C SER A 96 23.51 19.91 9.86
N GLY A 97 23.66 18.79 10.56
CA GLY A 97 23.93 18.65 11.99
C GLY A 97 24.36 17.20 12.23
N GLY A 98 25.49 17.04 12.90
CA GLY A 98 26.19 15.76 13.06
C GLY A 98 25.30 14.60 13.54
N GLY A 99 25.65 13.41 13.04
CA GLY A 99 24.96 12.12 13.17
C GLY A 99 24.14 11.87 14.45
N GLY A 100 22.87 11.51 14.22
CA GLY A 100 21.97 11.00 15.24
C GLY A 100 20.52 11.32 14.91
N GLY A 101 19.83 10.41 14.24
CA GLY A 101 18.36 10.32 14.15
C GLY A 101 17.52 11.59 14.31
N GLY A 102 17.42 12.40 13.26
CA GLY A 102 16.17 13.07 12.86
C GLY A 102 15.39 13.86 13.92
N GLY A 103 16.06 14.61 14.78
CA GLY A 103 15.49 15.70 15.57
C GLY A 103 16.59 16.69 15.91
N GLU A 104 16.32 18.00 15.85
CA GLU A 104 17.23 19.01 16.40
C GLU A 104 17.62 18.59 17.82
N THR A 105 18.90 18.72 18.19
CA THR A 105 19.32 18.41 19.56
C THR A 105 18.57 19.34 20.50
N LEU A 106 17.89 18.74 21.49
CA LEU A 106 17.11 19.46 22.47
C LEU A 106 18.00 20.50 23.16
N THR A 107 17.63 21.77 22.99
CA THR A 107 18.34 22.92 23.52
C THR A 107 17.78 23.30 24.88
N ARG A 108 18.67 23.63 25.82
CA ARG A 108 18.31 23.98 27.20
C ARG A 108 17.71 25.38 27.28
N ALA A 109 16.91 25.64 28.31
CA ALA A 109 16.21 26.91 28.51
C ALA A 109 15.45 27.42 27.26
N THR A 110 14.94 26.51 26.43
CA THR A 110 14.31 26.80 25.14
C THR A 110 12.86 26.39 25.16
N SER A 111 11.99 27.16 24.51
CA SER A 111 10.56 26.87 24.42
C SER A 111 10.28 25.85 23.33
N TYR A 112 9.44 24.87 23.63
CA TYR A 112 8.97 23.83 22.73
C TYR A 112 7.44 23.79 22.71
N ALA A 113 6.87 23.62 21.52
CA ALA A 113 5.44 23.45 21.28
C ALA A 113 5.09 21.95 21.20
N VAL A 114 3.80 21.63 21.37
CA VAL A 114 3.31 20.25 21.20
C VAL A 114 3.53 19.81 19.75
N GLY A 115 4.12 18.61 19.58
CA GLY A 115 4.46 18.04 18.27
C GLY A 115 5.93 18.23 17.90
N ASP A 116 6.67 19.12 18.56
CA ASP A 116 8.11 19.29 18.31
C ASP A 116 8.86 17.99 18.61
N ALA A 117 9.72 17.57 17.68
CA ALA A 117 10.50 16.35 17.77
C ALA A 117 11.99 16.68 17.89
N VAL A 118 12.63 16.15 18.93
CA VAL A 118 14.03 16.42 19.27
C VAL A 118 14.73 15.16 19.75
N THR A 119 16.05 15.23 19.87
CA THR A 119 16.88 14.20 20.51
C THR A 119 17.55 14.79 21.76
N ALA A 120 17.82 13.96 22.79
CA ALA A 120 18.54 14.40 23.98
C ALA A 120 19.75 13.51 24.24
N VAL A 121 20.85 14.09 24.72
CA VAL A 121 22.14 13.39 24.89
C VAL A 121 22.02 12.23 25.86
N GLY A 122 21.32 12.42 26.99
CA GLY A 122 21.10 11.35 27.95
C GLY A 122 20.03 10.33 27.54
N ALA A 123 19.31 10.52 26.43
CA ALA A 123 18.28 9.58 25.99
C ALA A 123 18.89 8.39 25.22
N PRO A 124 18.26 7.20 25.26
CA PRO A 124 18.66 6.09 24.41
C PRO A 124 18.62 6.47 22.92
N GLY A 125 19.60 6.02 22.13
CA GLY A 125 19.72 6.41 20.72
C GLY A 125 18.53 6.04 19.81
N TRP A 126 17.65 5.13 20.24
CA TRP A 126 16.41 4.80 19.52
C TRP A 126 15.29 5.84 19.74
N ALA A 127 15.38 6.63 20.82
CA ALA A 127 14.28 7.46 21.29
C ALA A 127 14.29 8.83 20.61
N THR A 128 13.29 9.08 19.77
CA THR A 128 12.91 10.45 19.40
C THR A 128 11.95 10.99 20.44
N LEU A 129 12.22 12.19 20.95
CA LEU A 129 11.43 12.84 21.99
C LEU A 129 10.41 13.77 21.35
N VAL A 130 9.13 13.45 21.47
CA VAL A 130 8.05 14.31 20.96
C VAL A 130 7.47 15.10 22.11
N CYS A 131 7.47 16.42 21.99
CA CYS A 131 6.85 17.31 22.95
C CYS A 131 5.33 17.06 22.96
N THR A 132 4.82 16.66 24.12
CA THR A 132 3.39 16.36 24.35
C THR A 132 2.72 17.39 25.25
N GLN A 133 3.52 18.23 25.91
CA GLN A 133 3.06 19.41 26.63
C GLN A 133 4.04 20.55 26.36
N ALA A 134 3.53 21.63 25.77
CA ALA A 134 4.32 22.82 25.50
C ALA A 134 4.90 23.43 26.78
N GLY A 135 6.11 23.96 26.69
CA GLY A 135 6.80 24.55 27.82
C GLY A 135 8.24 24.89 27.49
N THR A 136 9.01 25.25 28.52
CA THR A 136 10.43 25.59 28.40
C THR A 136 11.26 24.53 29.10
N THR A 137 12.30 24.03 28.43
CA THR A 137 13.22 23.05 28.99
C THR A 137 14.00 23.63 30.17
N ALA A 138 14.43 22.78 31.10
CA ALA A 138 15.25 23.21 32.22
C ALA A 138 16.64 23.69 31.73
N ALA A 139 17.31 24.49 32.56
CA ALA A 139 18.67 24.96 32.31
C ALA A 139 19.69 23.80 32.31
N SER A 140 19.43 22.74 33.05
CA SER A 140 20.23 21.52 33.10
C SER A 140 19.41 20.31 32.66
N GLU A 141 20.09 19.30 32.10
CA GLU A 141 19.42 18.09 31.62
C GLU A 141 18.88 17.25 32.79
N PRO A 142 17.58 16.90 32.81
CA PRO A 142 17.02 16.02 33.83
C PRO A 142 17.47 14.56 33.62
N SER A 143 17.71 13.85 34.73
CA SER A 143 18.02 12.42 34.72
C SER A 143 16.90 11.51 34.19
N GLY A 144 15.74 12.07 33.87
CA GLY A 144 14.62 11.33 33.28
C GLY A 144 14.96 10.77 31.89
N TYR A 145 15.81 11.44 31.10
CA TYR A 145 16.18 10.99 29.77
C TYR A 145 16.95 9.66 29.77
N SER A 146 17.90 9.50 30.69
CA SER A 146 18.67 8.25 30.82
C SER A 146 17.89 7.09 31.43
N ARG A 147 16.67 7.35 31.89
CA ARG A 147 15.76 6.35 32.45
C ARG A 147 14.68 5.90 31.47
N ILE A 148 14.69 6.42 30.24
CA ILE A 148 13.80 5.94 29.18
C ILE A 148 14.17 4.50 28.85
N THR A 149 13.20 3.59 28.93
CA THR A 149 13.39 2.16 28.67
C THR A 149 12.46 1.63 27.59
N LYS A 150 11.35 2.32 27.32
CA LYS A 150 10.34 1.90 26.33
C LYS A 150 9.65 3.09 25.67
N VAL A 151 9.04 2.82 24.52
CA VAL A 151 8.16 3.77 23.82
C VAL A 151 7.02 4.19 24.76
N GLY A 152 6.70 5.48 24.77
CA GLY A 152 5.67 6.06 25.62
C GLY A 152 6.15 6.55 26.98
N ASP A 153 7.41 6.26 27.37
CA ASP A 153 8.00 6.85 28.58
C ASP A 153 8.04 8.38 28.46
N LYS A 154 7.76 9.06 29.57
CA LYS A 154 7.65 10.53 29.62
C LYS A 154 8.73 11.15 30.48
N VAL A 155 9.26 12.27 30.02
CA VAL A 155 10.24 13.08 30.76
C VAL A 155 9.69 14.48 30.92
N LEU A 156 9.56 14.93 32.17
CA LEU A 156 9.33 16.34 32.51
C LEU A 156 10.68 17.05 32.52
N ASP A 157 10.80 18.09 31.69
CA ASP A 157 12.02 18.86 31.51
C ASP A 157 11.69 20.35 31.59
N GLY A 158 11.99 20.97 32.73
CA GLY A 158 11.50 22.30 33.07
C GLY A 158 9.97 22.28 33.18
N THR A 159 9.29 22.95 32.25
CA THR A 159 7.82 22.93 32.14
C THR A 159 7.30 22.17 30.92
N ALA A 160 8.19 21.73 30.02
CA ALA A 160 7.85 20.92 28.86
C ALA A 160 7.80 19.42 29.22
N VAL A 161 6.94 18.66 28.55
CA VAL A 161 6.88 17.19 28.70
C VAL A 161 7.12 16.50 27.38
N PHE A 162 8.14 15.66 27.33
CA PHE A 162 8.50 14.88 26.16
C PHE A 162 8.10 13.41 26.34
N THR A 163 7.58 12.80 25.28
CA THR A 163 7.26 11.38 25.22
C THR A 163 8.19 10.69 24.24
N ALA A 164 8.81 9.59 24.66
CA ALA A 164 9.71 8.80 23.84
C ALA A 164 8.95 8.03 22.74
N ARG A 165 9.41 8.14 21.51
CA ARG A 165 8.89 7.44 20.33
C ARG A 165 10.02 6.70 19.63
N ASN A 166 9.71 5.56 19.03
CA ASN A 166 10.64 4.84 18.15
C ASN A 166 10.21 5.09 16.70
N ILE A 167 10.33 6.34 16.23
CA ILE A 167 9.83 6.73 14.90
C ILE A 167 10.47 5.86 13.80
N ILE A 168 11.72 5.44 13.98
CA ILE A 168 12.43 4.58 13.03
C ILE A 168 11.82 3.17 13.02
N GLY A 169 11.62 2.53 14.18
CA GLY A 169 10.97 1.23 14.24
C GLY A 169 9.50 1.25 13.81
N GLU A 170 8.80 2.36 14.07
CA GLU A 170 7.43 2.59 13.57
C GLU A 170 7.43 2.66 12.03
N LEU A 171 8.41 3.34 11.42
CA LEU A 171 8.54 3.45 9.98
C LEU A 171 8.92 2.10 9.32
N ASP A 172 9.84 1.34 9.92
CA ASP A 172 10.20 -0.01 9.45
C ASP A 172 8.98 -0.94 9.44
N GLY A 173 8.14 -0.86 10.46
CA GLY A 173 6.88 -1.61 10.51
C GLY A 173 5.90 -1.21 9.40
N VAL A 174 5.80 0.09 9.10
CA VAL A 174 4.98 0.58 7.98
C VAL A 174 5.52 0.08 6.65
N ILE A 175 6.83 0.13 6.42
CA ILE A 175 7.46 -0.38 5.19
C ILE A 175 7.18 -1.88 5.02
N SER A 176 7.35 -2.67 6.08
CA SER A 176 7.04 -4.10 6.07
C SER A 176 5.58 -4.38 5.70
N ASN A 177 4.64 -3.61 6.25
CA ASN A 177 3.23 -3.75 5.92
C ASN A 177 2.94 -3.39 4.46
N VAL A 178 3.59 -2.35 3.93
CA VAL A 178 3.43 -1.94 2.52
C VAL A 178 4.00 -3.00 1.58
N SER A 179 5.15 -3.60 1.89
CA SER A 179 5.72 -4.70 1.11
C SER A 179 4.78 -5.92 1.08
N SER A 180 4.27 -6.34 2.23
CA SER A 180 3.31 -7.46 2.31
C SER A 180 2.00 -7.19 1.55
N MET A 181 1.55 -5.93 1.56
CA MET A 181 0.41 -5.51 0.74
C MET A 181 0.70 -5.63 -0.77
N GLY A 182 1.91 -5.26 -1.19
CA GLY A 182 2.36 -5.41 -2.57
C GLY A 182 2.34 -6.87 -3.03
N GLU A 183 2.88 -7.77 -2.22
CA GLU A 183 2.86 -9.21 -2.49
C GLU A 183 1.43 -9.76 -2.59
N SER A 184 0.56 -9.38 -1.67
CA SER A 184 -0.86 -9.79 -1.67
C SER A 184 -1.60 -9.29 -2.93
N MET A 185 -1.29 -8.08 -3.40
CA MET A 185 -1.84 -7.54 -4.65
C MET A 185 -1.36 -8.32 -5.87
N THR A 186 -0.08 -8.70 -5.92
CA THR A 186 0.47 -9.53 -7.01
C THR A 186 -0.16 -10.92 -7.03
N GLU A 187 -0.37 -11.53 -5.85
CA GLU A 187 -1.06 -12.83 -5.75
C GLU A 187 -2.51 -12.71 -6.24
N LEU A 188 -3.21 -11.64 -5.86
CA LEU A 188 -4.57 -11.38 -6.32
C LEU A 188 -4.62 -11.18 -7.84
N ASP A 189 -3.71 -10.38 -8.41
CA ASP A 189 -3.63 -10.14 -9.85
C ASP A 189 -3.40 -11.45 -10.63
N THR A 190 -2.49 -12.29 -10.13
CA THR A 190 -2.23 -13.63 -10.69
C THR A 190 -3.48 -14.51 -10.65
N LYS A 191 -4.17 -14.59 -9.51
CA LYS A 191 -5.41 -15.37 -9.38
C LYS A 191 -6.54 -14.84 -10.27
N VAL A 192 -6.64 -13.52 -10.44
CA VAL A 192 -7.60 -12.90 -11.36
C VAL A 192 -7.26 -13.26 -12.80
N ALA A 193 -5.99 -13.18 -13.20
CA ALA A 193 -5.53 -13.57 -14.53
C ALA A 193 -5.80 -15.07 -14.81
N GLU A 194 -5.53 -15.95 -13.85
CA GLU A 194 -5.83 -17.38 -13.93
C GLU A 194 -7.34 -17.66 -14.03
N MET A 195 -8.16 -16.96 -13.25
CA MET A 195 -9.63 -17.09 -13.31
C MET A 195 -10.19 -16.65 -14.68
N MET A 196 -9.63 -15.56 -15.22
CA MET A 196 -9.96 -15.04 -16.55
C MET A 196 -9.52 -16.00 -17.66
N SER A 197 -8.37 -16.67 -17.49
CA SER A 197 -7.85 -17.64 -18.46
C SER A 197 -8.57 -18.98 -18.43
N SER A 198 -8.90 -19.50 -17.23
CA SER A 198 -9.43 -20.86 -17.04
C SER A 198 -10.90 -21.04 -17.42
N THR A 199 -11.68 -19.97 -17.48
CA THR A 199 -13.12 -20.04 -17.78
C THR A 199 -13.45 -19.77 -19.25
N GLY A 200 -12.52 -19.24 -20.05
CA GLY A 200 -12.80 -18.73 -21.39
C GLY A 200 -13.82 -17.58 -21.40
N LEU A 201 -14.15 -17.05 -20.22
CA LEU A 201 -15.12 -15.99 -20.02
C LEU A 201 -14.42 -14.64 -20.16
N VAL A 202 -14.88 -13.83 -21.10
CA VAL A 202 -14.38 -12.48 -21.33
C VAL A 202 -15.20 -11.49 -20.49
N MET A 203 -14.58 -10.60 -19.73
CA MET A 203 -15.30 -9.50 -19.08
C MET A 203 -15.40 -8.31 -20.03
N LYS A 204 -16.59 -7.70 -20.15
CA LYS A 204 -16.82 -6.50 -20.93
C LYS A 204 -17.53 -5.45 -20.08
N LEU A 205 -16.92 -4.28 -19.91
CA LEU A 205 -17.55 -3.13 -19.28
C LEU A 205 -18.37 -2.38 -20.34
N VAL A 206 -19.67 -2.16 -20.10
CA VAL A 206 -20.59 -1.48 -21.03
C VAL A 206 -21.62 -0.65 -20.25
N SER A 207 -22.25 0.34 -20.88
CA SER A 207 -23.41 0.98 -20.26
C SER A 207 -24.61 0.04 -20.26
N LEU A 208 -25.55 0.23 -19.33
CA LEU A 208 -26.77 -0.59 -19.27
C LEU A 208 -27.61 -0.46 -20.55
N ASP A 209 -27.65 0.74 -21.15
CA ASP A 209 -28.38 0.99 -22.40
C ASP A 209 -27.71 0.30 -23.58
N GLU A 210 -26.38 0.32 -23.65
CA GLU A 210 -25.61 -0.41 -24.67
C GLU A 210 -25.82 -1.92 -24.55
N TYR A 211 -25.82 -2.47 -23.33
CA TYR A 211 -26.13 -3.88 -23.10
C TYR A 211 -27.49 -4.26 -23.69
N ARG A 212 -28.54 -3.47 -23.40
CA ARG A 212 -29.91 -3.72 -23.89
C ARG A 212 -30.05 -3.61 -25.41
N ALA A 213 -29.28 -2.74 -26.04
CA ALA A 213 -29.33 -2.49 -27.48
C ALA A 213 -28.54 -3.51 -28.31
N MET A 214 -27.84 -4.48 -27.69
CA MET A 214 -27.03 -5.45 -28.44
C MET A 214 -27.89 -6.41 -29.26
N GLU A 215 -27.52 -6.61 -30.52
CA GLU A 215 -28.19 -7.57 -31.42
C GLU A 215 -27.87 -9.04 -31.07
N SER A 216 -26.75 -9.29 -30.38
CA SER A 216 -26.34 -10.63 -29.95
C SER A 216 -25.47 -10.58 -28.69
N TYR A 217 -25.63 -11.60 -27.84
CA TYR A 217 -24.88 -11.75 -26.59
C TYR A 217 -24.00 -13.00 -26.65
N SER A 218 -22.77 -12.89 -26.16
CA SER A 218 -21.87 -14.02 -26.05
C SER A 218 -22.14 -14.79 -24.76
N ALA A 219 -22.42 -16.09 -24.87
CA ALA A 219 -22.57 -16.98 -23.72
C ALA A 219 -21.28 -17.10 -22.88
N THR A 220 -20.15 -16.70 -23.44
CA THR A 220 -18.85 -16.68 -22.76
C THR A 220 -18.41 -15.27 -22.38
N THR A 221 -19.33 -14.31 -22.26
CA THR A 221 -18.98 -12.94 -21.85
C THR A 221 -19.76 -12.53 -20.60
N ILE A 222 -19.03 -12.02 -19.62
CA ILE A 222 -19.57 -11.38 -18.42
C ILE A 222 -19.65 -9.88 -18.70
N TYR A 223 -20.86 -9.35 -18.77
CA TYR A 223 -21.12 -7.94 -19.02
C TYR A 223 -21.26 -7.21 -17.67
N LEU A 224 -20.26 -6.39 -17.35
CA LEU A 224 -20.27 -5.48 -16.20
C LEU A 224 -20.96 -4.20 -16.66
N CYS A 225 -22.17 -3.93 -16.18
CA CYS A 225 -22.97 -2.81 -16.63
C CYS A 225 -22.93 -1.66 -15.63
N TYR A 226 -22.70 -0.45 -16.13
CA TYR A 226 -22.79 0.79 -15.36
C TYR A 226 -23.93 1.67 -15.89
N GLU A 227 -24.49 2.52 -15.02
CA GLU A 227 -25.57 3.46 -15.37
C GLU A 227 -25.05 4.92 -15.45
N ASP A 228 -24.03 5.26 -14.66
CA ASP A 228 -23.42 6.59 -14.64
C ASP A 228 -22.11 6.59 -15.45
N GLU A 229 -22.09 7.34 -16.56
CA GLU A 229 -20.93 7.50 -17.45
C GLU A 229 -19.71 8.17 -16.77
N THR A 230 -19.93 8.97 -15.73
CA THR A 230 -18.85 9.71 -15.05
C THR A 230 -18.12 8.82 -14.07
N THR A 231 -18.84 8.04 -13.27
CA THR A 231 -18.25 7.17 -12.26
C THR A 231 -17.94 5.77 -12.77
N LYS A 232 -18.63 5.33 -13.84
CA LYS A 232 -18.59 3.97 -14.41
C LYS A 232 -18.68 2.87 -13.35
N ARG A 233 -19.35 3.20 -12.24
CA ARG A 233 -19.53 2.27 -11.13
C ARG A 233 -20.41 1.14 -11.62
N VAL A 234 -19.91 -0.09 -11.57
CA VAL A 234 -20.67 -1.28 -11.93
C VAL A 234 -21.85 -1.41 -10.98
N THR A 235 -23.05 -1.35 -11.52
CA THR A 235 -24.30 -1.53 -10.78
C THR A 235 -24.89 -2.92 -11.04
N ARG A 236 -24.53 -3.56 -12.16
CA ARG A 236 -25.09 -4.88 -12.57
C ARG A 236 -24.06 -5.75 -13.27
N ILE A 237 -24.25 -7.06 -13.21
CA ILE A 237 -23.40 -8.08 -13.84
C ILE A 237 -24.30 -9.10 -14.52
N PHE A 238 -24.08 -9.33 -15.82
CA PHE A 238 -24.80 -10.34 -16.61
C PHE A 238 -23.82 -11.33 -17.23
N VAL A 239 -24.28 -12.56 -17.48
CA VAL A 239 -23.52 -13.58 -18.22
C VAL A 239 -24.35 -13.99 -19.43
N GLY A 240 -23.90 -13.66 -20.63
CA GLY A 240 -24.70 -13.85 -21.86
C GLY A 240 -25.97 -13.00 -21.91
N GLU A 241 -27.00 -13.52 -22.58
CA GLU A 241 -28.32 -12.89 -22.74
C GLU A 241 -29.17 -13.10 -21.48
N ASP A 242 -29.48 -12.02 -20.74
CA ASP A 242 -30.57 -12.02 -19.77
C ASP A 242 -31.86 -11.59 -20.47
N ARG A 243 -32.69 -12.58 -20.86
CA ARG A 243 -33.92 -12.36 -21.65
C ARG A 243 -34.97 -11.52 -20.92
N VAL A 244 -34.98 -11.52 -19.59
CA VAL A 244 -35.93 -10.72 -18.80
C VAL A 244 -35.49 -9.25 -18.79
N TYR A 245 -34.19 -9.01 -18.71
CA TYR A 245 -33.61 -7.67 -18.73
C TYR A 245 -33.52 -7.02 -20.11
N ALA A 246 -33.27 -7.81 -21.16
CA ALA A 246 -33.17 -7.31 -22.54
C ALA A 246 -34.54 -6.94 -23.12
N ALA A 247 -35.60 -7.70 -22.79
CA ALA A 247 -36.94 -7.49 -23.34
C ALA A 247 -37.83 -6.56 -22.50
N GLY A 248 -37.48 -6.32 -21.22
CA GLY A 248 -38.34 -5.64 -20.25
C GLY A 248 -39.56 -6.48 -19.82
N VAL A 249 -40.27 -6.04 -18.78
CA VAL A 249 -41.46 -6.70 -18.26
C VAL A 249 -42.70 -6.13 -18.96
N LYS A 250 -43.50 -6.99 -19.60
CA LYS A 250 -44.82 -6.57 -20.11
C LYS A 250 -45.77 -6.35 -18.94
N VAL A 251 -46.24 -5.11 -18.80
CA VAL A 251 -47.23 -4.70 -17.80
C VAL A 251 -48.52 -4.32 -18.52
N THR A 252 -49.64 -4.86 -18.05
CA THR A 252 -50.97 -4.51 -18.55
C THR A 252 -51.66 -3.60 -17.53
N TYR A 253 -51.98 -2.38 -17.94
CA TYR A 253 -52.74 -1.41 -17.16
C TYR A 253 -54.22 -1.55 -17.50
N GLN A 254 -55.07 -1.73 -16.49
CA GLN A 254 -56.52 -1.71 -16.65
C GLN A 254 -57.01 -0.29 -16.34
N ILE A 255 -57.74 0.31 -17.28
CA ILE A 255 -58.42 1.59 -17.06
C ILE A 255 -59.93 1.35 -16.86
N ASP A 256 -60.56 2.17 -16.01
CA ASP A 256 -61.93 1.98 -15.50
C ASP A 256 -63.02 1.93 -16.59
N THR A 257 -62.68 2.21 -17.85
CA THR A 257 -63.55 2.10 -19.03
C THR A 257 -63.60 0.68 -19.62
N GLY A 258 -62.91 -0.30 -19.04
CA GLY A 258 -62.84 -1.67 -19.56
C GLY A 258 -61.79 -1.86 -20.67
N TYR A 259 -60.92 -0.88 -20.86
CA TYR A 259 -59.81 -0.94 -21.80
C TYR A 259 -58.53 -1.38 -21.07
N SER A 260 -57.74 -2.22 -21.73
CA SER A 260 -56.43 -2.67 -21.26
C SER A 260 -55.33 -2.08 -22.13
N LEU A 261 -54.33 -1.45 -21.52
CA LEU A 261 -53.14 -0.95 -22.20
C LEU A 261 -51.94 -1.84 -21.83
N GLU A 262 -51.31 -2.48 -22.81
CA GLU A 262 -50.05 -3.19 -22.61
C GLU A 262 -48.87 -2.25 -22.87
N ARG A 263 -47.88 -2.26 -21.97
CA ARG A 263 -46.61 -1.55 -22.15
C ARG A 263 -45.47 -2.39 -21.62
N THR A 264 -44.33 -2.32 -22.29
CA THR A 264 -43.08 -2.88 -21.76
C THR A 264 -42.45 -1.86 -20.80
N VAL A 265 -42.25 -2.27 -19.56
CA VAL A 265 -41.57 -1.49 -18.52
C VAL A 265 -40.19 -2.11 -18.28
N PRO A 266 -39.11 -1.32 -18.22
CA PRO A 266 -37.80 -1.85 -17.85
C PRO A 266 -37.86 -2.62 -16.52
N ASP A 267 -37.17 -3.76 -16.41
CA ASP A 267 -37.22 -4.57 -15.18
C ASP A 267 -36.78 -3.72 -13.96
N ARG A 268 -37.61 -3.76 -12.91
CA ARG A 268 -37.49 -3.03 -11.63
C ARG A 268 -37.62 -1.50 -11.67
N GLU A 269 -38.06 -0.89 -12.78
CA GLU A 269 -38.64 0.46 -12.68
C GLU A 269 -40.03 0.39 -12.01
N ASP A 270 -40.39 1.45 -11.29
CA ASP A 270 -41.71 1.54 -10.67
C ASP A 270 -42.78 1.62 -11.78
N ALA A 271 -43.39 0.47 -12.08
CA ALA A 271 -44.47 0.35 -13.03
C ALA A 271 -45.65 1.29 -12.68
N ILE A 272 -45.78 1.71 -11.43
CA ILE A 272 -46.79 2.69 -11.01
C ILE A 272 -46.41 4.10 -11.49
N ALA A 273 -45.14 4.48 -11.44
CA ALA A 273 -44.65 5.76 -11.95
C ALA A 273 -44.66 5.83 -13.48
N ALA A 274 -44.54 4.68 -14.16
CA ALA A 274 -44.61 4.57 -15.63
C ALA A 274 -46.04 4.46 -16.18
N ALA A 275 -47.06 4.44 -15.29
CA ALA A 275 -48.46 4.43 -15.69
C ALA A 275 -48.83 5.75 -16.40
N PRO A 276 -49.68 5.71 -17.44
CA PRO A 276 -50.15 6.94 -18.09
C PRO A 276 -50.93 7.81 -17.09
N ASP A 277 -50.79 9.13 -17.21
CA ASP A 277 -51.59 10.10 -16.46
C ASP A 277 -53.08 9.82 -16.70
N ALA A 278 -53.82 9.54 -15.63
CA ALA A 278 -55.26 9.37 -15.68
C ALA A 278 -55.93 10.74 -15.88
N ALA A 279 -55.86 11.27 -17.10
CA ALA A 279 -56.59 12.48 -17.46
C ALA A 279 -58.01 12.12 -17.89
N LEU A 280 -58.91 11.95 -16.91
CA LEU A 280 -60.35 12.15 -17.08
C LEU A 280 -60.95 12.62 -15.75
N GLU A 281 -61.67 13.74 -15.77
CA GLU A 281 -62.21 14.44 -14.61
C GLU A 281 -62.87 13.47 -13.60
N GLY A 282 -62.33 13.41 -12.39
CA GLY A 282 -63.05 12.92 -11.20
C GLY A 282 -62.79 11.47 -10.74
N TYR A 283 -61.82 10.72 -11.29
CA TYR A 283 -61.59 9.32 -10.88
C TYR A 283 -60.13 9.00 -10.53
N THR A 284 -59.93 8.06 -9.60
CA THR A 284 -58.62 7.63 -9.07
C THR A 284 -58.31 6.20 -9.50
N LEU A 285 -57.11 5.97 -10.02
CA LEU A 285 -56.60 4.67 -10.49
C LEU A 285 -56.68 3.61 -9.37
N LYS A 286 -57.45 2.53 -9.56
CA LYS A 286 -57.39 1.34 -8.69
C LYS A 286 -56.33 0.39 -9.21
N SER A 287 -55.11 0.49 -8.69
CA SER A 287 -54.03 -0.43 -9.08
C SER A 287 -54.32 -1.86 -8.57
N ARG A 288 -54.69 -2.78 -9.47
CA ARG A 288 -54.33 -4.19 -9.34
C ARG A 288 -53.28 -4.49 -10.39
N ILE A 289 -52.02 -4.59 -9.96
CA ILE A 289 -50.93 -5.08 -10.79
C ILE A 289 -51.00 -6.61 -10.75
N ASN A 290 -51.43 -7.23 -11.85
CA ASN A 290 -51.26 -8.66 -12.03
C ASN A 290 -49.93 -8.88 -12.75
N TYR A 291 -48.91 -9.36 -12.01
CA TYR A 291 -47.66 -9.82 -12.61
C TYR A 291 -47.91 -11.14 -13.31
N THR A 292 -47.93 -11.15 -14.64
CA THR A 292 -47.88 -12.40 -15.40
C THR A 292 -46.42 -12.70 -15.70
N TYR A 293 -45.81 -13.57 -14.91
CA TYR A 293 -44.52 -14.16 -15.28
C TYR A 293 -44.73 -15.02 -16.53
N VAL A 294 -44.18 -14.58 -17.66
CA VAL A 294 -44.04 -15.47 -18.83
C VAL A 294 -42.86 -16.38 -18.52
N SER A 295 -43.13 -17.56 -17.98
CA SER A 295 -42.14 -18.63 -17.91
C SER A 295 -41.96 -19.21 -19.32
N LEU A 296 -40.73 -19.22 -19.82
CA LEU A 296 -40.25 -20.13 -20.86
C LEU A 296 -39.18 -21.01 -20.25
#